data_AF-A0A8B8IKW1-F1
#
_entry.id   AF-A0A8B8IKW1-F1
#
_cell.length_a   1.000
_cell.length_b   1.000
_cell.length_c   1.000
_cell.angle_alpha   90.00
_cell.angle_beta   90.00
_cell.angle_gamma   90.00
#
_symmetry.space_group_name_H-M   'P 1'
#
loop_
_entity.id
_entity.type
_entity.pdbx_description
1 polymer ?
#
loop_
_entity_poly.entity_id
_entity_poly.type
_entity_poly.pdbx_seq_one_letter_code
_entity_poly.pdbx_strand_id
1 'polypeptide(L)'
;MERHDIIAWRARYLEKIQRNRTVEKRPIVYLDEIYIHNTYHTKSCWQSEKEPGLMVSESVGSRWIIAHAGTENGFINGALLMFKSQSKSSDYHDDMNSTNFLKWLREKLIPNLLERSLVVMDNAPYHCTQLNKAPTMSSIKSKLQEWLREKSIYFENTWTKAVLFDLVKQNKGSPTYSVDKLLKAHSREVLKLPPYILLYCELNPIEKIWNLVKRKVADKNVSQDPKKIMSITEEAFKSISAEDWAAQCKHAEHLEEQYLKNYRFIDEEIDRLIISTASDSETESDCVSIHSSVILV
;
A
#
# COMPACT_ATOMS: atom_id res chain seq x y z
N MET A 1 17.34 -6.80 11.08
CA MET A 1 16.28 -7.77 11.40
C MET A 1 14.93 -7.11 11.12
N GLU A 2 14.09 -7.71 10.27
CA GLU A 2 12.74 -7.21 10.00
C GLU A 2 11.84 -7.40 11.24
N ARG A 3 10.84 -6.55 11.44
CA ARG A 3 9.93 -6.68 12.59
C ARG A 3 8.97 -7.86 12.40
N HIS A 4 8.77 -8.64 13.45
CA HIS A 4 7.83 -9.78 13.49
C HIS A 4 6.42 -9.48 12.94
N ASP A 5 5.86 -8.30 13.21
CA ASP A 5 4.53 -7.91 12.77
C ASP A 5 4.44 -7.67 11.25
N ILE A 6 5.55 -7.25 10.64
CA ILE A 6 5.70 -7.06 9.19
C ILE A 6 5.90 -8.41 8.51
N ILE A 7 6.75 -9.28 9.05
CA ILE A 7 6.94 -10.67 8.58
C ILE A 7 5.59 -11.39 8.53
N ALA A 8 4.82 -11.30 9.63
CA ALA A 8 3.50 -11.92 9.73
C ALA A 8 2.45 -11.26 8.82
N TRP A 9 2.55 -9.96 8.51
CA TRP A 9 1.70 -9.32 7.51
C TRP A 9 2.00 -9.85 6.11
N ARG A 10 3.28 -9.90 5.73
CA ARG A 10 3.72 -10.41 4.43
C ARG A 10 3.30 -11.86 4.21
N ALA A 11 3.47 -12.74 5.20
CA ALA A 11 2.96 -14.11 5.14
C ALA A 11 1.42 -14.15 4.89
N ARG A 12 0.63 -13.42 5.69
CA ARG A 12 -0.83 -13.35 5.52
C ARG A 12 -1.28 -12.76 4.18
N TYR A 13 -0.55 -11.80 3.62
CA TYR A 13 -0.81 -11.27 2.27
C TYR A 13 -0.61 -12.36 1.23
N LEU A 14 0.54 -13.05 1.25
CA LEU A 14 0.89 -14.09 0.30
C LEU A 14 -0.09 -15.27 0.35
N GLU A 15 -0.47 -15.73 1.55
CA GLU A 15 -1.51 -16.74 1.71
C GLU A 15 -2.86 -16.29 1.13
N LYS A 16 -3.28 -15.05 1.42
CA LYS A 16 -4.58 -14.55 0.97
C LYS A 16 -4.65 -14.39 -0.55
N ILE A 17 -3.59 -13.89 -1.19
CA ILE A 17 -3.57 -13.76 -2.65
C ILE A 17 -3.40 -15.12 -3.34
N GLN A 18 -2.58 -16.02 -2.80
CA GLN A 18 -2.47 -17.39 -3.30
C GLN A 18 -3.81 -18.14 -3.20
N ARG A 19 -4.52 -18.01 -2.09
CA ARG A 19 -5.87 -18.56 -1.89
C ARG A 19 -6.87 -17.96 -2.88
N ASN A 20 -6.76 -16.67 -3.21
CA ASN A 20 -7.59 -16.08 -4.26
C ASN A 20 -7.24 -16.65 -5.65
N ARG A 21 -5.96 -16.73 -6.00
CA ARG A 21 -5.48 -17.29 -7.27
C ARG A 21 -5.83 -18.77 -7.46
N THR A 22 -5.92 -19.55 -6.38
CA THR A 22 -6.18 -21.00 -6.45
C THR A 22 -7.65 -21.37 -6.25
N VAL A 23 -8.32 -20.79 -5.24
CA VAL A 23 -9.66 -21.24 -4.78
C VAL A 23 -10.75 -20.20 -5.02
N GLU A 24 -10.56 -18.95 -4.56
CA GLU A 24 -11.67 -17.98 -4.56
C GLU A 24 -11.91 -17.35 -5.95
N LYS A 25 -10.89 -17.34 -6.82
CA LYS A 25 -10.90 -16.89 -8.22
C LYS A 25 -11.58 -15.53 -8.46
N ARG A 26 -11.50 -14.61 -7.50
CA ARG A 26 -12.07 -13.26 -7.64
C ARG A 26 -11.19 -12.42 -8.57
N PRO A 27 -11.79 -11.55 -9.40
CA PRO A 27 -11.04 -10.56 -10.17
C PRO A 27 -10.16 -9.72 -9.25
N ILE A 28 -8.85 -9.70 -9.51
CA ILE A 28 -7.90 -8.88 -8.75
C ILE A 28 -7.83 -7.51 -9.42
N VAL A 29 -7.99 -6.46 -8.62
CA VAL A 29 -7.98 -5.07 -9.05
C VAL A 29 -6.89 -4.34 -8.30
N TYR A 30 -5.96 -3.75 -9.02
CA TYR A 30 -4.84 -3.00 -8.47
C TYR A 30 -5.11 -1.51 -8.62
N LEU A 31 -4.95 -0.72 -7.56
CA LEU A 31 -5.09 0.73 -7.58
C LEU A 31 -3.91 1.43 -6.90
N ASP A 32 -3.71 2.69 -7.28
CA ASP A 32 -2.72 3.61 -6.71
C ASP A 32 -2.97 5.06 -7.19
N GLU A 33 -2.29 6.02 -6.54
CA GLU A 33 -2.22 7.43 -6.89
C GLU A 33 -0.81 7.88 -7.30
N ILE A 34 -0.72 8.62 -8.40
CA ILE A 34 0.53 9.19 -8.89
C ILE A 34 0.41 10.66 -9.25
N TYR A 35 1.54 11.38 -9.25
CA TYR A 35 1.63 12.73 -9.79
C TYR A 35 2.46 12.79 -11.09
N ILE A 36 2.01 13.65 -12.00
CA ILE A 36 2.77 14.06 -13.19
C ILE A 36 3.07 15.56 -13.09
N HIS A 37 4.33 15.93 -13.37
CA HIS A 37 4.76 17.32 -13.40
C HIS A 37 4.60 17.90 -14.81
N ASN A 38 4.24 19.18 -14.95
CA ASN A 38 4.06 19.80 -16.28
C ASN A 38 5.33 19.80 -17.14
N THR A 39 6.51 19.92 -16.54
CA THR A 39 7.81 19.80 -17.23
C THR A 39 8.32 18.35 -17.32
N TYR A 40 7.52 17.31 -17.00
CA TYR A 40 8.00 15.93 -17.05
C TYR A 40 8.39 15.55 -18.48
N HIS A 41 9.69 15.31 -18.69
CA HIS A 41 10.30 14.95 -19.96
C HIS A 41 11.30 13.83 -19.73
N THR A 42 11.53 13.02 -20.76
CA THR A 42 12.64 12.06 -20.79
C THR A 42 13.93 12.87 -20.92
N LYS A 43 14.63 13.03 -19.80
CA LYS A 43 16.09 13.12 -19.89
C LYS A 43 16.59 11.82 -20.50
N SER A 44 17.65 11.90 -21.30
CA SER A 44 18.22 10.77 -22.02
C SER A 44 18.46 9.54 -21.13
N CYS A 45 18.04 8.37 -21.64
CA CYS A 45 18.34 6.99 -21.25
C CYS A 45 19.69 6.74 -20.54
N TRP A 46 19.76 5.74 -19.64
CA TRP A 46 20.70 4.58 -19.55
C TRP A 46 20.25 3.68 -18.35
N GLN A 47 19.74 2.43 -18.52
CA GLN A 47 20.33 1.03 -18.46
C GLN A 47 20.79 0.50 -17.08
N SER A 48 20.58 -0.76 -16.66
CA SER A 48 20.71 -1.30 -15.26
C SER A 48 22.06 -1.13 -14.49
N GLU A 49 22.10 -0.42 -13.32
CA GLU A 49 23.24 0.01 -12.42
C GLU A 49 24.41 0.75 -13.10
N LYS A 50 24.70 0.34 -14.33
CA LYS A 50 24.42 1.11 -15.55
C LYS A 50 23.67 2.48 -15.43
N GLU A 51 22.67 2.60 -14.52
CA GLU A 51 21.58 3.60 -14.66
C GLU A 51 21.92 4.84 -13.85
N PRO A 52 21.93 6.03 -14.43
CA PRO A 52 21.79 7.25 -13.65
C PRO A 52 20.39 7.27 -13.04
N GLY A 53 20.33 7.21 -11.70
CA GLY A 53 19.07 7.30 -10.95
C GLY A 53 18.24 8.53 -11.33
N LEU A 54 16.92 8.41 -11.18
CA LEU A 54 15.95 9.39 -11.64
C LEU A 54 16.13 10.76 -10.92
N MET A 55 16.95 11.65 -11.51
CA MET A 55 17.12 13.02 -11.04
C MET A 55 15.85 13.84 -11.33
N VAL A 56 14.88 13.72 -10.42
CA VAL A 56 13.68 14.56 -10.32
C VAL A 56 14.13 16.02 -10.38
N SER A 57 13.75 16.73 -11.44
CA SER A 57 13.93 18.17 -11.46
C SER A 57 12.97 18.78 -10.44
N GLU A 58 13.51 19.38 -9.38
CA GLU A 58 12.79 20.25 -8.44
C GLU A 58 12.38 21.58 -9.10
N SER A 59 11.81 21.51 -10.30
CA SER A 59 11.27 22.68 -11.00
C SER A 59 9.94 23.08 -10.35
N VAL A 60 9.81 24.36 -9.99
CA VAL A 60 8.57 24.96 -9.50
C VAL A 60 7.54 24.99 -10.63
N GLY A 61 6.64 24.00 -10.66
CA GLY A 61 5.61 23.88 -11.70
C GLY A 61 4.33 23.21 -11.20
N SER A 62 3.29 23.28 -12.03
CA SER A 62 1.99 22.70 -11.68
C SER A 62 2.03 21.17 -11.78
N ARG A 63 1.56 20.52 -10.72
CA ARG A 63 1.40 19.06 -10.64
C ARG A 63 -0.02 18.66 -11.00
N TRP A 64 -0.17 17.49 -11.60
CA TRP A 64 -1.44 16.81 -11.82
C TRP A 64 -1.44 15.53 -11.00
N ILE A 65 -2.43 15.39 -10.13
CA ILE A 65 -2.66 14.19 -9.33
C ILE A 65 -3.61 13.30 -10.09
N ILE A 66 -3.29 12.01 -10.12
CA ILE A 66 -3.97 10.99 -10.91
C ILE A 66 -4.24 9.80 -10.01
N ALA A 67 -5.47 9.29 -10.02
CA ALA A 67 -5.86 8.03 -9.38
C ALA A 67 -6.50 7.12 -10.43
N HIS A 68 -6.11 5.85 -10.46
CA HIS A 68 -6.71 4.86 -11.35
C HIS A 68 -6.63 3.47 -10.73
N ALA A 69 -7.47 2.57 -11.24
CA ALA A 69 -7.32 1.14 -11.02
C ALA A 69 -7.31 0.35 -12.35
N GLY A 70 -6.70 -0.83 -12.32
CA GLY A 70 -6.66 -1.76 -13.45
C GLY A 70 -6.64 -3.22 -13.03
N THR A 71 -6.69 -4.10 -14.03
CA THR A 71 -6.69 -5.56 -13.91
C THR A 71 -5.74 -6.14 -14.96
N GLU A 72 -5.56 -7.45 -15.01
CA GLU A 72 -4.82 -8.11 -16.10
C GLU A 72 -5.38 -7.79 -17.50
N ASN A 73 -6.66 -7.39 -17.61
CA ASN A 73 -7.33 -7.04 -18.86
C ASN A 73 -7.20 -5.55 -19.23
N GLY A 74 -6.39 -4.78 -18.49
CA GLY A 74 -6.20 -3.35 -18.71
C GLY A 74 -6.80 -2.45 -17.62
N PHE A 75 -6.75 -1.15 -17.89
CA PHE A 75 -7.35 -0.10 -17.07
C PHE A 75 -8.89 -0.23 -16.98
N ILE A 76 -9.46 0.01 -15.80
CA ILE A 76 -10.92 0.00 -15.62
C ILE A 76 -11.53 1.27 -16.24
N ASN A 77 -12.33 1.09 -17.30
CA ASN A 77 -12.97 2.21 -17.98
C ASN A 77 -13.83 3.03 -17.00
N GLY A 78 -13.81 4.36 -17.12
CA GLY A 78 -14.50 5.28 -16.22
C GLY A 78 -13.85 5.50 -14.85
N ALA A 79 -12.81 4.73 -14.48
CA ALA A 79 -12.14 4.87 -13.17
C ALA A 79 -11.05 5.96 -13.12
N LEU A 80 -10.56 6.46 -14.26
CA LEU A 80 -9.56 7.55 -14.28
C LEU A 80 -10.08 8.80 -13.57
N LEU A 81 -9.35 9.22 -12.55
CA LEU A 81 -9.40 10.57 -11.98
C LEU A 81 -8.08 11.27 -12.27
N MET A 82 -8.15 12.48 -12.79
CA MET A 82 -7.00 13.36 -12.98
C MET A 82 -7.42 14.79 -12.66
N PHE A 83 -6.68 15.47 -11.80
CA PHE A 83 -6.95 16.86 -11.43
C PHE A 83 -5.66 17.63 -11.14
N LYS A 84 -5.72 18.94 -11.33
CA LYS A 84 -4.60 19.82 -11.05
C LYS A 84 -4.48 20.03 -9.54
N SER A 85 -3.27 19.82 -9.00
CA SER A 85 -2.93 20.14 -7.61
C SER A 85 -3.17 21.63 -7.33
N GLN A 86 -3.76 21.93 -6.18
CA GLN A 86 -4.05 23.29 -5.72
C GLN A 86 -3.10 23.75 -4.62
N SER A 87 -2.42 22.80 -3.95
CA SER A 87 -1.43 23.12 -2.93
C SER A 87 -0.16 23.76 -3.52
N LYS A 88 0.49 24.61 -2.72
CA LYS A 88 1.84 25.16 -3.01
C LYS A 88 2.94 24.37 -2.29
N SER A 89 2.58 23.33 -1.54
CA SER A 89 3.47 22.48 -0.77
C SER A 89 4.21 21.48 -1.68
N SER A 90 5.37 21.02 -1.22
CA SER A 90 6.09 19.91 -1.86
C SER A 90 5.43 18.55 -1.60
N ASP A 91 4.60 18.45 -0.56
CA ASP A 91 3.79 17.28 -0.22
C ASP A 91 2.43 17.34 -0.96
N TYR A 92 2.06 16.25 -1.63
CA TYR A 92 0.82 16.14 -2.41
C TYR A 92 -0.35 15.53 -1.61
N HIS A 93 -0.08 15.00 -0.41
CA HIS A 93 -1.09 14.39 0.46
C HIS A 93 -2.12 15.40 1.01
N ASP A 94 -1.85 16.71 0.91
CA ASP A 94 -2.84 17.77 1.18
C ASP A 94 -4.04 17.67 0.21
N ASP A 95 -3.75 17.53 -1.08
CA ASP A 95 -4.74 17.49 -2.16
C ASP A 95 -5.39 16.10 -2.30
N MET A 96 -4.63 15.02 -2.10
CA MET A 96 -5.15 13.65 -2.12
C MET A 96 -5.30 13.08 -0.71
N ASN A 97 -6.51 13.23 -0.19
CA ASN A 97 -6.88 12.89 1.19
C ASN A 97 -8.09 11.94 1.25
N SER A 98 -8.44 11.49 2.47
CA SER A 98 -9.48 10.48 2.68
C SER A 98 -10.84 10.84 2.07
N THR A 99 -11.20 12.13 2.05
CA THR A 99 -12.47 12.59 1.47
C THR A 99 -12.46 12.46 -0.05
N ASN A 100 -11.38 12.92 -0.70
CA ASN A 100 -11.23 12.86 -2.15
C ASN A 100 -11.11 11.40 -2.64
N PHE A 101 -10.35 10.56 -1.92
CA PHE A 101 -10.24 9.13 -2.23
C PHE A 101 -11.57 8.38 -2.06
N LEU A 102 -12.31 8.58 -0.95
CA LEU A 102 -13.63 7.95 -0.76
C LEU A 102 -14.66 8.43 -1.79
N LYS A 103 -14.57 9.70 -2.24
CA LYS A 103 -15.39 10.23 -3.34
C LYS A 103 -15.06 9.52 -4.65
N TRP A 104 -13.77 9.43 -5.00
CA TRP A 104 -13.29 8.70 -6.18
C TRP A 104 -13.76 7.25 -6.18
N LEU A 105 -13.57 6.53 -5.06
CA LEU A 105 -14.05 5.16 -4.91
C LEU A 105 -15.55 5.04 -5.21
N ARG A 106 -16.37 5.94 -4.66
CA ARG A 106 -17.83 5.90 -4.82
C ARG A 106 -18.30 6.28 -6.23
N GLU A 107 -17.71 7.31 -6.82
CA GLU A 107 -18.22 7.92 -8.07
C GLU A 107 -17.54 7.38 -9.33
N LYS A 108 -16.35 6.81 -9.22
CA LYS A 108 -15.52 6.39 -10.37
C LYS A 108 -15.12 4.92 -10.31
N LEU A 109 -14.62 4.43 -9.18
CA LEU A 109 -14.15 3.04 -9.13
C LEU A 109 -15.30 2.04 -8.98
N ILE A 110 -16.02 2.06 -7.87
CA ILE A 110 -17.05 1.07 -7.49
C ILE A 110 -18.10 0.84 -8.59
N PRO A 111 -18.63 1.87 -9.29
CA PRO A 111 -19.60 1.66 -10.37
C PRO A 111 -19.06 0.85 -11.56
N ASN A 112 -17.74 0.84 -11.75
CA ASN A 112 -17.05 0.16 -12.85
C ASN A 112 -16.29 -1.11 -12.39
N LEU A 113 -16.37 -1.47 -11.10
CA LEU A 113 -15.80 -2.72 -10.58
C LEU A 113 -16.69 -3.91 -10.90
N LEU A 114 -16.08 -5.03 -11.31
CA LEU A 114 -16.74 -6.33 -11.26
C LEU A 114 -17.19 -6.66 -9.82
N GLU A 115 -18.26 -7.45 -9.69
CA GLU A 115 -18.71 -7.92 -8.38
C GLU A 115 -17.69 -8.85 -7.74
N ARG A 116 -17.68 -8.88 -6.40
CA ARG A 116 -16.82 -9.78 -5.59
C ARG A 116 -15.31 -9.59 -5.80
N SER A 117 -14.87 -8.54 -6.49
CA SER A 117 -13.46 -8.26 -6.75
C SER A 117 -12.63 -8.11 -5.47
N LEU A 118 -11.35 -8.46 -5.58
CA LEU A 118 -10.32 -8.27 -4.57
C LEU A 118 -9.51 -7.03 -4.93
N VAL A 119 -9.68 -5.95 -4.17
CA VAL A 119 -9.02 -4.66 -4.39
C VAL A 119 -7.72 -4.61 -3.60
N VAL A 120 -6.60 -4.62 -4.33
CA VAL A 120 -5.24 -4.51 -3.81
C VAL A 120 -4.82 -3.04 -3.79
N MET A 121 -4.33 -2.58 -2.65
CA MET A 121 -3.84 -1.20 -2.46
C MET A 121 -2.81 -1.10 -1.32
N ASP A 122 -2.10 0.02 -1.28
CA ASP A 122 -1.10 0.38 -0.27
C ASP A 122 -1.71 0.68 1.13
N ASN A 123 -0.89 1.11 2.09
CA ASN A 123 -1.30 1.51 3.44
C ASN A 123 -1.25 3.02 3.71
N ALA A 124 -1.36 3.88 2.70
CA ALA A 124 -1.31 5.32 2.87
C ALA A 124 -2.28 5.81 3.96
N PRO A 125 -1.92 6.84 4.76
CA PRO A 125 -2.72 7.23 5.93
C PRO A 125 -4.19 7.52 5.63
N TYR A 126 -4.48 8.07 4.44
CA TYR A 126 -5.85 8.34 3.99
C TYR A 126 -6.64 7.06 3.68
N HIS A 127 -6.01 6.04 3.11
CA HIS A 127 -6.61 4.71 2.95
C HIS A 127 -6.90 4.02 4.29
N CYS A 128 -6.11 4.32 5.32
CA CYS A 128 -6.17 3.71 6.65
C CYS A 128 -6.97 4.55 7.67
N THR A 129 -7.98 5.31 7.21
CA THR A 129 -8.82 6.14 8.09
C THR A 129 -9.72 5.28 8.98
N GLN A 130 -9.32 5.07 10.24
CA GLN A 130 -10.03 4.21 11.20
C GLN A 130 -11.32 4.85 11.73
N LEU A 131 -12.45 4.14 11.61
CA LEU A 131 -13.76 4.56 12.10
C LEU A 131 -13.98 4.29 13.59
N ASN A 132 -13.46 3.17 14.11
CA ASN A 132 -13.64 2.74 15.50
C ASN A 132 -12.43 3.09 16.39
N LYS A 133 -11.86 4.29 16.22
CA LYS A 133 -10.64 4.70 16.92
C LYS A 133 -10.86 4.79 18.44
N ALA A 134 -10.20 3.91 19.19
CA ALA A 134 -10.20 3.92 20.65
C ALA A 134 -9.24 4.98 21.22
N PRO A 135 -9.47 5.49 22.44
CA PRO A 135 -8.55 6.41 23.11
C PRO A 135 -7.21 5.75 23.44
N THR A 136 -6.17 6.56 23.47
CA THR A 136 -4.77 6.19 23.72
C THR A 136 -4.33 6.56 25.13
N MET A 137 -3.17 6.08 25.59
CA MET A 137 -2.55 6.58 26.83
C MET A 137 -2.22 8.09 26.81
N SER A 138 -2.15 8.74 25.64
CA SER A 138 -2.05 10.20 25.54
C SER A 138 -3.40 10.92 25.72
N SER A 139 -4.54 10.22 25.65
CA SER A 139 -5.87 10.80 25.86
C SER A 139 -6.11 11.13 27.34
N ILE A 140 -6.93 12.15 27.65
CA ILE A 140 -7.29 12.51 29.03
C ILE A 140 -8.22 11.46 29.68
N LYS A 141 -8.18 11.32 31.02
CA LYS A 141 -8.94 10.28 31.76
C LYS A 141 -10.44 10.28 31.39
N SER A 142 -11.06 11.45 31.27
CA SER A 142 -12.47 11.59 30.91
C SER A 142 -12.81 10.98 29.54
N LYS A 143 -11.94 11.09 28.53
CA LYS A 143 -12.14 10.44 27.22
C LYS A 143 -12.10 8.91 27.29
N LEU A 144 -11.30 8.33 28.20
CA LEU A 144 -11.31 6.88 28.42
C LEU A 144 -12.64 6.45 29.06
N GLN A 145 -13.11 7.20 30.07
CA GLN A 145 -14.39 6.94 30.76
C GLN A 145 -15.61 7.14 29.84
N GLU A 146 -15.57 8.14 28.96
CA GLU A 146 -16.56 8.39 27.91
C GLU A 146 -16.64 7.21 26.94
N TRP A 147 -15.51 6.79 26.36
CA TRP A 147 -15.47 5.64 25.46
C TRP A 147 -15.92 4.33 26.13
N LEU A 148 -15.54 4.09 27.39
CA LEU A 148 -16.01 2.93 28.15
C LEU A 148 -17.54 2.98 28.37
N ARG A 149 -18.12 4.16 28.65
CA ARG A 149 -19.58 4.36 28.71
C ARG A 149 -20.25 4.10 27.35
N GLU A 150 -19.73 4.64 26.26
CA GLU A 150 -20.22 4.40 24.89
C GLU A 150 -20.25 2.91 24.53
N LYS A 151 -19.27 2.13 25.03
CA LYS A 151 -19.19 0.68 24.86
C LYS A 151 -19.96 -0.13 25.90
N SER A 152 -20.65 0.52 26.84
CA SER A 152 -21.34 -0.14 27.96
C SER A 152 -20.42 -1.04 28.81
N ILE A 153 -19.14 -0.67 28.92
CA ILE A 153 -18.14 -1.36 29.73
C ILE A 153 -18.13 -0.72 31.13
N TYR A 154 -18.31 -1.54 32.16
CA TYR A 154 -18.26 -1.10 33.54
C TYR A 154 -16.86 -0.61 33.96
N PHE A 155 -16.82 0.49 34.70
CA PHE A 155 -15.63 0.99 35.37
C PHE A 155 -15.99 1.85 36.58
N GLU A 156 -15.07 1.96 37.53
CA GLU A 156 -15.21 2.90 38.64
C GLU A 156 -14.62 4.29 38.35
N ASN A 157 -15.32 5.33 38.81
CA ASN A 157 -14.86 6.71 38.62
C ASN A 157 -13.51 6.99 39.32
N THR A 158 -13.22 6.25 40.40
CA THR A 158 -11.98 6.34 41.18
C THR A 158 -10.77 5.72 40.48
N TRP A 159 -10.96 4.77 39.56
CA TRP A 159 -9.86 4.02 38.94
C TRP A 159 -8.84 4.91 38.22
N THR A 160 -7.58 4.48 38.24
CA THR A 160 -6.48 5.23 37.62
C THR A 160 -6.60 5.20 36.08
N LYS A 161 -5.95 6.16 35.43
CA LYS A 161 -5.91 6.22 33.96
C LYS A 161 -5.32 4.95 33.33
N ALA A 162 -4.38 4.29 34.00
CA ALA A 162 -3.77 3.04 33.54
C ALA A 162 -4.80 1.89 33.51
N VAL A 163 -5.51 1.66 34.62
CA VAL A 163 -6.55 0.61 34.70
C VAL A 163 -7.65 0.82 33.65
N LEU A 164 -8.10 2.08 33.49
CA LEU A 164 -9.07 2.42 32.45
C LEU A 164 -8.53 2.17 31.03
N PHE A 165 -7.23 2.36 30.79
CA PHE A 165 -6.62 2.09 29.49
C PHE A 165 -6.47 0.60 29.20
N ASP A 166 -6.17 -0.22 30.20
CA ASP A 166 -6.10 -1.67 30.00
C ASP A 166 -7.47 -2.25 29.62
N LEU A 167 -8.56 -1.74 30.20
CA LEU A 167 -9.93 -2.05 29.75
C LEU A 167 -10.17 -1.63 28.29
N VAL A 168 -9.77 -0.41 27.91
CA VAL A 168 -9.86 0.04 26.50
C VAL A 168 -9.03 -0.89 25.59
N LYS A 169 -7.82 -1.27 25.99
CA LYS A 169 -6.94 -2.15 25.23
C LYS A 169 -7.53 -3.54 25.01
N GLN A 170 -8.20 -4.09 26.02
CA GLN A 170 -8.90 -5.39 25.95
C GLN A 170 -10.16 -5.32 25.06
N ASN A 171 -10.90 -4.20 25.09
CA ASN A 171 -12.23 -4.12 24.47
C ASN A 171 -12.30 -3.36 23.13
N LYS A 172 -11.22 -2.71 22.68
CA LYS A 172 -11.22 -1.89 21.43
C LYS A 172 -11.54 -2.66 20.15
N GLY A 173 -11.37 -3.99 20.16
CA GLY A 173 -11.55 -4.85 19.00
C GLY A 173 -10.57 -4.58 17.85
N SER A 174 -10.80 -5.24 16.71
CA SER A 174 -10.01 -5.02 15.49
C SER A 174 -10.34 -3.65 14.85
N PRO A 175 -9.36 -2.96 14.26
CA PRO A 175 -9.62 -1.70 13.56
C PRO A 175 -10.57 -1.91 12.36
N THR A 176 -11.48 -0.97 12.15
CA THR A 176 -12.37 -0.91 10.99
C THR A 176 -12.08 0.37 10.22
N TYR A 177 -11.69 0.26 8.96
CA TYR A 177 -11.33 1.39 8.11
C TYR A 177 -12.51 1.84 7.23
N SER A 178 -12.51 3.12 6.85
CA SER A 178 -13.57 3.72 6.03
C SER A 178 -13.67 3.09 4.63
N VAL A 179 -12.53 2.82 4.01
CA VAL A 179 -12.42 2.22 2.68
C VAL A 179 -12.92 0.77 2.69
N ASP A 180 -12.42 -0.03 3.64
CA ASP A 180 -12.84 -1.41 3.86
C ASP A 180 -14.35 -1.52 4.08
N LYS A 181 -14.93 -0.63 4.90
CA LYS A 181 -16.38 -0.57 5.11
C LYS A 181 -17.14 -0.21 3.82
N LEU A 182 -16.65 0.75 3.04
CA LEU A 182 -17.27 1.18 1.79
C LEU A 182 -17.25 0.07 0.72
N LEU A 183 -16.11 -0.58 0.52
CA LEU A 183 -15.97 -1.67 -0.46
C LEU A 183 -16.76 -2.92 -0.02
N LYS A 184 -16.69 -3.29 1.26
CA LYS A 184 -17.46 -4.42 1.81
C LYS A 184 -18.97 -4.22 1.73
N ALA A 185 -19.46 -2.99 1.91
CA ALA A 185 -20.88 -2.67 1.72
C ALA A 185 -21.35 -2.86 0.26
N HIS A 186 -20.43 -2.88 -0.70
CA HIS A 186 -20.70 -3.19 -2.10
C HIS A 186 -20.24 -4.61 -2.48
N SER A 187 -20.02 -5.52 -1.52
CA SER A 187 -19.55 -6.88 -1.78
C SER A 187 -18.17 -6.98 -2.45
N ARG A 188 -17.30 -5.98 -2.29
CA ARG A 188 -15.88 -6.01 -2.69
C ARG A 188 -14.99 -6.22 -1.46
N GLU A 189 -13.86 -6.89 -1.63
CA GLU A 189 -12.93 -7.19 -0.54
C GLU A 189 -11.61 -6.42 -0.71
N VAL A 190 -10.99 -6.02 0.40
CA VAL A 190 -9.72 -5.29 0.39
C VAL A 190 -8.59 -6.24 0.75
N LEU A 191 -7.47 -6.14 0.02
CA LEU A 191 -6.20 -6.72 0.40
C LEU A 191 -5.13 -5.63 0.49
N LYS A 192 -4.59 -5.43 1.70
CA LYS A 192 -3.56 -4.43 1.97
C LYS A 192 -2.17 -5.01 1.75
N LEU A 193 -1.39 -4.36 0.88
CA LEU A 193 0.03 -4.69 0.67
C LEU A 193 0.83 -4.54 1.99
N PRO A 194 1.87 -5.35 2.22
CA PRO A 194 2.71 -5.21 3.42
C PRO A 194 3.49 -3.88 3.43
N PRO A 195 3.73 -3.27 4.61
CA PRO A 195 4.39 -1.98 4.70
C PRO A 195 5.92 -2.06 4.51
N TYR A 196 6.38 -2.20 3.26
CA TYR A 196 7.78 -1.96 2.84
C TYR A 196 7.84 -1.50 1.37
N ILE A 197 8.70 -0.51 1.08
CA ILE A 197 8.83 0.12 -0.24
C ILE A 197 9.17 -0.86 -1.36
N LEU A 198 10.05 -1.84 -1.11
CA LEU A 198 10.47 -2.82 -2.12
C LEU A 198 9.30 -3.70 -2.59
N LEU A 199 8.56 -4.28 -1.64
CA LEU A 199 7.40 -5.14 -1.94
C LEU A 199 6.25 -4.36 -2.57
N TYR A 200 6.12 -3.08 -2.25
CA TYR A 200 5.08 -2.23 -2.82
C TYR A 200 5.24 -2.06 -4.34
N CYS A 201 6.43 -1.63 -4.79
CA CYS A 201 6.76 -1.45 -6.20
C CYS A 201 6.76 -2.74 -7.04
N GLU A 202 6.89 -3.89 -6.38
CA GLU A 202 7.02 -5.20 -7.03
C GLU A 202 5.70 -5.98 -7.08
N LEU A 203 4.88 -5.91 -6.03
CA LEU A 203 3.62 -6.64 -5.90
C LEU A 203 2.38 -5.82 -6.28
N ASN A 204 2.53 -4.52 -6.60
CA ASN A 204 1.48 -3.70 -7.18
C ASN A 204 1.76 -3.42 -8.68
N PRO A 205 1.23 -4.23 -9.63
CA PRO A 205 1.44 -4.06 -11.08
C PRO A 205 1.25 -2.64 -11.61
N ILE A 206 0.34 -1.86 -11.01
CA ILE A 206 0.06 -0.48 -11.43
C ILE A 206 1.30 0.42 -11.33
N GLU A 207 2.24 0.17 -10.42
CA GLU A 207 3.52 0.90 -10.33
C GLU A 207 4.38 0.73 -11.58
N LYS A 208 4.36 -0.46 -12.19
CA LYS A 208 5.09 -0.73 -13.43
C LYS A 208 4.34 -0.15 -14.64
N ILE A 209 3.01 -0.09 -14.58
CA ILE A 209 2.17 0.64 -15.55
C ILE A 209 2.38 2.15 -15.46
N TRP A 210 2.55 2.72 -14.28
CA TRP A 210 2.93 4.11 -14.06
C TRP A 210 4.25 4.47 -14.73
N ASN A 211 5.24 3.59 -14.67
CA ASN A 211 6.50 3.78 -15.38
C ASN A 211 6.35 3.66 -16.92
N LEU A 212 5.34 2.95 -17.43
CA LEU A 212 4.97 2.96 -18.86
C LEU A 212 4.24 4.25 -19.26
N VAL A 213 3.22 4.67 -18.49
CA VAL A 213 2.47 5.92 -18.72
C VAL A 213 3.41 7.12 -18.69
N LYS A 214 4.27 7.23 -17.68
CA LYS A 214 5.28 8.29 -17.56
C LYS A 214 6.17 8.37 -18.80
N ARG A 215 6.73 7.24 -19.27
CA ARG A 215 7.55 7.21 -20.51
C ARG A 215 6.78 7.73 -21.71
N LYS A 216 5.57 7.21 -21.97
CA LYS A 216 4.71 7.66 -23.09
C LYS A 216 4.33 9.14 -23.01
N VAL A 217 4.15 9.69 -21.80
CA VAL A 217 3.94 11.14 -21.58
C VAL A 217 5.19 11.93 -21.92
N ALA A 218 6.35 11.50 -21.41
CA ALA A 218 7.64 12.15 -21.64
C ALA A 218 8.02 12.20 -23.14
N ASP A 219 7.83 11.10 -23.87
CA ASP A 219 8.10 11.01 -25.31
C ASP A 219 7.29 12.03 -26.14
N LYS A 220 6.11 12.41 -25.64
CA LYS A 220 5.20 13.38 -26.27
C LYS A 220 5.32 14.81 -25.71
N ASN A 221 5.81 15.00 -24.49
CA ASN A 221 5.86 16.30 -23.81
C ASN A 221 7.06 17.18 -24.24
N VAL A 222 7.43 17.12 -25.52
CA VAL A 222 8.60 17.81 -26.10
C VAL A 222 8.52 19.33 -25.93
N SER A 223 7.33 19.92 -26.03
CA SER A 223 7.14 21.37 -25.90
C SER A 223 6.86 21.85 -24.46
N GLN A 224 6.80 20.93 -23.47
CA GLN A 224 6.51 21.21 -22.06
C GLN A 224 5.30 22.15 -21.80
N ASP A 225 4.30 22.12 -22.69
CA ASP A 225 3.15 23.03 -22.63
C ASP A 225 2.18 22.58 -21.52
N PRO A 226 2.00 23.37 -20.45
CA PRO A 226 1.12 22.99 -19.33
C PRO A 226 -0.35 22.83 -19.72
N LYS A 227 -0.77 23.33 -20.89
CA LYS A 227 -2.13 23.13 -21.43
C LYS A 227 -2.29 21.77 -22.12
N LYS A 228 -1.20 21.16 -22.61
CA LYS A 228 -1.22 19.87 -23.32
C LYS A 228 -0.94 18.66 -22.44
N ILE A 229 -0.35 18.85 -21.26
CA ILE A 229 -0.01 17.73 -20.36
C ILE A 229 -1.21 16.83 -20.04
N MET A 230 -2.41 17.40 -19.91
CA MET A 230 -3.65 16.65 -19.66
C MET A 230 -4.01 15.74 -20.86
N SER A 231 -4.06 16.27 -22.09
CA SER A 231 -4.38 15.48 -23.28
C SER A 231 -3.30 14.45 -23.61
N ILE A 232 -2.03 14.81 -23.44
CA ILE A 232 -0.89 13.88 -23.60
C ILE A 232 -1.00 12.72 -22.59
N THR A 233 -1.38 13.02 -21.35
CA THR A 233 -1.59 12.00 -20.31
C THR A 233 -2.76 11.09 -20.66
N GLU A 234 -3.91 11.62 -21.07
CA GLU A 234 -5.04 10.80 -21.54
C GLU A 234 -4.69 9.92 -22.74
N GLU A 235 -3.91 10.42 -23.70
CA GLU A 235 -3.40 9.62 -24.82
C GLU A 235 -2.44 8.52 -24.38
N ALA A 236 -1.59 8.79 -23.38
CA ALA A 236 -0.72 7.77 -22.78
C ALA A 236 -1.56 6.66 -22.15
N PHE A 237 -2.58 7.00 -21.34
CA PHE A 237 -3.54 6.04 -20.79
C PHE A 237 -4.24 5.19 -21.86
N LYS A 238 -4.77 5.84 -22.92
CA LYS A 238 -5.46 5.16 -24.04
C LYS A 238 -4.55 4.25 -24.88
N SER A 239 -3.23 4.38 -24.74
CA SER A 239 -2.23 3.60 -25.50
C SER A 239 -1.46 2.58 -24.67
N ILE A 240 -1.84 2.37 -23.40
CA ILE A 240 -1.45 1.21 -22.60
C ILE A 240 -2.42 0.08 -22.94
N SER A 241 -1.91 -1.09 -23.33
CA SER A 241 -2.76 -2.19 -23.77
C SER A 241 -3.13 -3.16 -22.64
N ALA A 242 -3.99 -4.14 -22.94
CA ALA A 242 -4.26 -5.24 -22.01
C ALA A 242 -3.02 -6.14 -21.84
N GLU A 243 -2.21 -6.32 -22.88
CA GLU A 243 -0.97 -7.09 -22.84
C GLU A 243 0.09 -6.46 -21.93
N ASP A 244 0.21 -5.12 -21.95
CA ASP A 244 1.06 -4.37 -20.99
C ASP A 244 0.68 -4.72 -19.54
N TRP A 245 -0.62 -4.69 -19.23
CA TRP A 245 -1.19 -5.03 -17.92
C TRP A 245 -1.00 -6.50 -17.55
N ALA A 246 -1.36 -7.42 -18.43
CA ALA A 246 -1.19 -8.86 -18.23
C ALA A 246 0.27 -9.24 -17.95
N ALA A 247 1.22 -8.58 -18.62
CA ALA A 247 2.65 -8.79 -18.37
C ALA A 247 3.06 -8.39 -16.94
N GLN A 248 2.60 -7.23 -16.45
CA GLN A 248 2.92 -6.79 -15.09
C GLN A 248 2.22 -7.64 -14.02
N CYS A 249 0.97 -8.05 -14.26
CA CYS A 249 0.23 -8.94 -13.36
C CYS A 249 0.88 -10.33 -13.23
N LYS A 250 1.35 -10.92 -14.34
CA LYS A 250 2.10 -12.20 -14.33
C LYS A 250 3.45 -12.08 -13.62
N HIS A 251 4.13 -10.95 -13.77
CA HIS A 251 5.38 -10.70 -13.06
C HIS A 251 5.18 -10.61 -11.54
N ALA A 252 4.15 -9.89 -11.07
CA ALA A 252 3.79 -9.85 -9.66
C ALA A 252 3.39 -11.25 -9.12
N GLU A 253 2.60 -12.02 -9.87
CA GLU A 253 2.25 -13.41 -9.53
C GLU A 253 3.50 -14.31 -9.38
N HIS A 254 4.47 -14.18 -10.28
CA HIS A 254 5.73 -14.91 -10.17
C HIS A 254 6.53 -14.56 -8.91
N LEU A 255 6.57 -13.28 -8.53
CA LEU A 255 7.23 -12.84 -7.29
C LEU A 255 6.47 -13.32 -6.05
N GLU A 256 5.13 -13.32 -6.06
CA GLU A 256 4.30 -13.91 -5.01
C GLU A 256 4.63 -15.40 -4.79
N GLU A 257 4.79 -16.17 -5.88
CA GLU A 257 5.22 -17.57 -5.81
C GLU A 257 6.65 -17.73 -5.26
N GLN A 258 7.60 -16.89 -5.68
CA GLN A 258 8.98 -16.95 -5.19
C GLN A 258 9.04 -16.66 -3.69
N TYR A 259 8.39 -15.58 -3.23
CA TYR A 259 8.34 -15.28 -1.80
C TYR A 259 7.65 -16.39 -1.01
N LEU A 260 6.52 -16.93 -1.49
CA LEU A 260 5.80 -18.01 -0.81
C LEU A 260 6.64 -19.30 -0.70
N LYS A 261 7.48 -19.61 -1.69
CA LYS A 261 8.44 -20.72 -1.63
C LYS A 261 9.48 -20.47 -0.54
N ASN A 262 10.14 -19.31 -0.56
CA ASN A 262 11.19 -18.96 0.41
C ASN A 262 10.61 -18.98 1.84
N TYR A 263 9.42 -18.43 2.04
CA TYR A 263 8.75 -18.37 3.34
C TYR A 263 8.54 -19.71 4.03
N ARG A 264 8.28 -20.78 3.26
CA ARG A 264 8.03 -22.12 3.83
C ARG A 264 9.26 -22.74 4.49
N PHE A 265 10.46 -22.26 4.15
CA PHE A 265 11.72 -22.77 4.69
C PHE A 265 12.30 -21.90 5.82
N ILE A 266 11.79 -20.67 6.00
CA ILE A 266 12.29 -19.73 7.03
C ILE A 266 12.11 -20.31 8.44
N ASP A 267 10.92 -20.84 8.75
CA ASP A 267 10.66 -21.38 10.10
C ASP A 267 11.56 -22.60 10.37
N GLU A 268 11.73 -23.50 9.40
CA GLU A 268 12.66 -24.63 9.54
C GLU A 268 14.12 -24.20 9.71
N GLU A 269 14.54 -23.09 9.07
CA GLU A 269 15.91 -22.58 9.15
C GLU A 269 16.16 -21.86 10.47
N ILE A 270 15.17 -21.13 10.99
CA ILE A 270 15.17 -20.57 12.34
C ILE A 270 15.23 -21.69 13.38
N ASP A 271 14.39 -22.72 13.25
CA ASP A 271 14.38 -23.88 14.16
C ASP A 271 15.73 -24.62 14.12
N ARG A 272 16.31 -24.85 12.94
CA ARG A 272 17.66 -25.42 12.79
C ARG A 272 18.73 -24.58 13.50
N LEU A 273 18.68 -23.26 13.36
CA LEU A 273 19.62 -22.34 14.03
C LEU A 273 19.45 -22.34 15.56
N ILE A 274 18.21 -22.38 16.05
CA ILE A 274 17.92 -22.50 17.50
C ILE A 274 18.47 -23.83 18.03
N ILE A 275 18.21 -24.95 17.33
CA ILE A 275 18.73 -26.27 17.71
C ILE A 275 20.26 -26.30 17.71
N SER A 276 20.93 -25.71 16.72
CA SER A 276 22.40 -25.66 16.69
C SER A 276 23.01 -24.77 17.79
N THR A 277 22.37 -23.66 18.14
CA THR A 277 22.84 -22.85 19.29
C THR A 277 22.57 -23.53 20.63
N ALA A 278 21.51 -24.34 20.74
CA ALA A 278 21.22 -25.12 21.94
C ALA A 278 22.20 -26.30 22.13
N SER A 279 22.69 -26.92 21.05
CA SER A 279 23.74 -27.96 21.15
C SER A 279 25.12 -27.40 21.51
N ASP A 280 25.38 -26.13 21.19
CA ASP A 280 26.68 -25.48 21.42
C ASP A 280 26.74 -24.67 22.73
N SER A 281 25.68 -24.66 23.56
CA SER A 281 25.57 -23.81 24.77
C SER A 281 25.23 -24.54 26.08
N GLU A 282 25.85 -25.69 26.34
CA GLU A 282 26.00 -26.22 27.71
C GLU A 282 27.19 -25.57 28.47
N THR A 283 27.25 -24.24 28.52
CA THR A 283 27.95 -23.50 29.59
C THR A 283 27.30 -22.15 29.83
N GLU A 284 26.77 -21.93 31.04
CA GLU A 284 26.36 -20.61 31.51
C GLU A 284 27.56 -19.66 31.61
N SER A 285 27.47 -18.48 30.99
CA SER A 285 28.19 -17.28 31.43
C SER A 285 27.54 -16.03 30.85
N ASP A 286 27.31 -15.02 31.69
CA ASP A 286 26.75 -13.72 31.31
C ASP A 286 27.63 -12.94 30.31
N CYS A 287 26.95 -12.08 29.54
CA CYS A 287 27.48 -10.89 28.83
C CYS A 287 28.63 -11.04 27.82
N VAL A 288 28.30 -11.13 26.51
CA VAL A 288 29.02 -10.37 25.45
C VAL A 288 28.05 -9.93 24.33
N SER A 289 28.11 -8.66 23.94
CA SER A 289 27.44 -8.13 22.73
C SER A 289 28.13 -8.63 21.46
N ILE A 290 27.39 -9.29 20.56
CA ILE A 290 27.92 -9.68 19.23
C ILE A 290 27.19 -8.92 18.12
N HIS A 291 27.94 -8.03 17.47
CA HIS A 291 27.61 -7.44 16.17
C HIS A 291 27.72 -8.53 15.11
N SER A 292 26.70 -8.74 14.28
CA SER A 292 26.87 -9.53 13.05
C SER A 292 26.05 -8.94 11.90
N SER A 293 26.78 -8.52 10.87
CA SER A 293 26.24 -7.92 9.66
C SER A 293 25.90 -9.02 8.66
N VAL A 294 24.61 -9.21 8.38
CA VAL A 294 24.17 -9.98 7.21
C VAL A 294 23.54 -9.01 6.22
N ILE A 295 24.33 -8.63 5.23
CA ILE A 295 23.88 -7.94 4.03
C ILE A 295 23.34 -9.02 3.10
N LEU A 296 22.05 -8.96 2.76
CA LEU A 296 21.52 -9.74 1.65
C LEU A 296 21.85 -9.03 0.33
N VAL A 297 22.32 -9.82 -0.63
CA VAL A 297 22.41 -9.52 -2.07
C VAL A 297 21.32 -10.32 -2.77
#